data_AF-A0A2P5YBT4-F1
#
_entry.id   AF-A0A2P5YBT4-F1
#
_cell.length_a   1.000
_cell.length_b   1.000
_cell.length_c   1.000
_cell.angle_alpha   90.00
_cell.angle_beta   90.00
_cell.angle_gamma   90.00
#
_symmetry.space_group_name_H-M   'P 1'
#
loop_
_entity.id
_entity.type
_entity.pdbx_description
1 polymer ?
#
loop_
_entity_poly.entity_id
_entity_poly.type
_entity_poly.pdbx_seq_one_letter_code
_entity_poly.pdbx_strand_id
1 'polypeptide(L)'
;MLRYQWEDAVRFWNSKKGEDRERVGTRSRQKQKFTHTAGSRSFACVAQATETSSGQKVGCLQLFNITHRKKDGTPMTSEAAEIMEKLKDKKAEYEATASTDSSVNFEDIDNRIINEVLGPERYGRVRFQGSGVNPTQYFGSTSH
;
A
#
# COMPACT_ATOMS: atom_id res chain seq x y z
N MET A 1 13.41 -32.63 -23.75
CA MET A 1 12.40 -31.94 -24.56
C MET A 1 12.34 -30.44 -24.18
N LEU A 2 13.45 -29.69 -24.37
CA LEU A 2 13.60 -28.29 -23.91
C LEU A 2 14.31 -27.38 -24.93
N ARG A 3 14.69 -27.87 -26.11
CA ARG A 3 15.61 -27.15 -27.01
C ARG A 3 14.98 -26.00 -27.82
N TYR A 4 13.65 -25.87 -27.81
CA TYR A 4 12.91 -24.88 -28.62
C TYR A 4 12.18 -23.78 -27.83
N GLN A 5 12.17 -23.83 -26.49
CA GLN A 5 11.41 -22.86 -25.68
C GLN A 5 11.94 -21.42 -25.78
N TRP A 6 13.24 -21.24 -26.02
CA TRP A 6 13.83 -19.90 -26.18
C TRP A 6 13.48 -19.27 -27.53
N GLU A 7 13.36 -20.08 -28.60
CA GLU A 7 12.96 -19.60 -29.92
C GLU A 7 11.53 -19.07 -29.90
N ASP A 8 10.63 -19.77 -29.21
CA ASP A 8 9.24 -19.34 -29.03
C ASP A 8 9.14 -18.04 -28.21
N ALA A 9 9.95 -17.90 -27.16
CA ALA A 9 10.02 -16.66 -26.40
C ALA A 9 10.52 -15.49 -27.25
N VAL A 10 11.58 -15.69 -28.04
CA VAL A 10 12.12 -14.67 -28.96
C VAL A 10 11.08 -14.30 -30.02
N ARG A 11 10.40 -15.28 -30.63
CA ARG A 11 9.32 -15.04 -31.58
C ARG A 11 8.16 -14.25 -30.96
N PHE A 12 7.78 -14.58 -29.71
CA PHE A 12 6.73 -13.86 -29.00
C PHE A 12 7.10 -12.40 -28.76
N TRP A 13 8.29 -12.11 -28.25
CA TRP A 13 8.71 -10.75 -27.95
C TRP A 13 8.94 -9.89 -29.19
N ASN A 14 9.32 -10.51 -30.32
CA ASN A 14 9.39 -9.85 -31.63
C ASN A 14 8.03 -9.70 -32.33
N SER A 15 6.95 -10.26 -31.77
CA SER A 15 5.61 -10.14 -32.34
C SER A 15 4.93 -8.84 -31.91
N LYS A 16 3.89 -8.42 -32.65
CA LYS A 16 3.08 -7.26 -32.27
C LYS A 16 2.47 -7.38 -30.88
N LYS A 17 2.10 -8.60 -30.48
CA LYS A 17 1.57 -8.89 -29.14
C LYS A 17 2.61 -8.65 -28.04
N GLY A 18 3.89 -8.94 -28.31
CA GLY A 18 5.01 -8.65 -27.42
C GLY A 18 5.20 -7.14 -27.25
N GLU A 19 5.27 -6.42 -28.37
CA GLU A 19 5.42 -4.96 -28.42
C GLU A 19 4.27 -4.23 -27.68
N ASP A 20 3.02 -4.65 -27.91
CA ASP A 20 1.85 -4.08 -27.23
C ASP A 20 1.93 -4.30 -25.71
N ARG A 21 2.37 -5.49 -25.29
CA ARG A 21 2.54 -5.82 -23.87
C ARG A 21 3.64 -4.99 -23.22
N GLU A 22 4.75 -4.76 -23.92
CA GLU A 22 5.81 -3.89 -23.46
C GLU A 22 5.30 -2.44 -23.30
N ARG A 23 4.62 -1.90 -24.31
CA ARG A 23 4.06 -0.54 -24.27
C ARG A 23 3.10 -0.36 -23.09
N VAL A 24 2.20 -1.31 -22.86
CA VAL A 24 1.28 -1.30 -21.71
C VAL A 24 2.05 -1.39 -20.40
N GLY A 25 3.08 -2.23 -20.32
CA GLY A 25 3.94 -2.38 -19.15
C GLY A 25 4.68 -1.09 -18.80
N THR A 26 5.26 -0.42 -19.79
CA THR A 26 5.97 0.85 -19.61
C THR A 26 5.02 1.98 -19.20
N ARG A 27 3.86 2.12 -19.85
CA ARG A 27 2.83 3.09 -19.45
C ARG A 27 2.31 2.85 -18.04
N SER A 28 2.14 1.58 -17.65
CA SER A 28 1.71 1.22 -16.30
C SER A 28 2.78 1.54 -15.26
N ARG A 29 4.06 1.23 -15.55
CA ARG A 29 5.19 1.58 -14.68
C ARG A 29 5.31 3.09 -14.47
N GLN A 30 5.14 3.89 -15.51
CA GLN A 30 5.14 5.36 -15.40
C GLN A 30 4.03 5.91 -14.50
N LYS A 31 2.91 5.18 -14.34
CA LYS A 31 1.82 5.56 -13.43
C LYS A 31 2.09 5.20 -11.97
N GLN A 32 3.10 4.36 -11.69
CA GLN A 32 3.50 4.02 -10.33
C GLN A 32 4.34 5.16 -9.75
N LYS A 33 3.68 6.16 -9.17
CA LYS A 33 4.31 7.41 -8.71
C LYS A 33 5.12 7.29 -7.42
N PHE A 34 4.80 6.30 -6.58
CA PHE A 34 5.52 6.07 -5.33
C PHE A 34 5.59 4.55 -5.06
N THR A 35 6.71 4.12 -4.48
CA THR A 35 6.98 2.73 -4.11
C THR A 35 7.37 2.67 -2.64
N HIS A 36 7.10 1.55 -1.99
CA HIS A 36 7.55 1.32 -0.62
C HIS A 36 9.04 0.95 -0.61
N THR A 37 9.70 1.26 0.50
CA THR A 37 11.14 1.08 0.74
C THR A 37 11.46 -0.15 1.59
N ALA A 38 10.46 -0.95 1.96
CA ALA A 38 10.62 -2.17 2.76
C ALA A 38 11.44 -3.28 2.04
N GLY A 39 11.69 -3.13 0.72
CA GLY A 39 12.45 -4.10 -0.07
C GLY A 39 11.73 -5.45 -0.13
N SER A 40 12.45 -6.53 0.18
CA SER A 40 11.89 -7.89 0.23
C SER A 40 11.10 -8.18 1.51
N ARG A 41 11.07 -7.26 2.48
CA ARG A 41 10.28 -7.45 3.70
C ARG A 41 8.81 -7.17 3.42
N SER A 42 7.95 -8.10 3.82
CA SER A 42 6.50 -7.89 3.78
C SER A 42 6.09 -6.80 4.79
N PHE A 43 4.94 -6.16 4.56
CA PHE A 43 4.39 -5.20 5.51
C PHE A 43 4.10 -5.82 6.88
N ALA A 44 3.64 -7.07 6.93
CA ALA A 44 3.47 -7.80 8.18
C ALA A 44 4.80 -7.94 8.96
N CYS A 45 5.90 -8.26 8.27
CA CYS A 45 7.22 -8.35 8.90
C CYS A 45 7.75 -6.98 9.36
N VAL A 46 7.36 -5.88 8.71
CA VAL A 46 7.73 -4.52 9.14
C VAL A 46 6.91 -4.12 10.36
N ALA A 47 5.60 -4.39 10.34
CA ALA A 47 4.70 -4.15 11.48
C ALA A 47 5.18 -4.91 12.71
N GLN A 48 5.33 -6.24 12.62
CA GLN A 48 5.76 -7.08 13.74
C GLN A 48 7.10 -6.63 14.36
N ALA A 49 8.09 -6.30 13.53
CA ALA A 49 9.38 -5.82 14.03
C ALA A 49 9.26 -4.48 14.76
N THR A 50 8.40 -3.60 14.24
CA THR A 50 8.14 -2.29 14.85
C THR A 50 7.39 -2.48 16.17
N GLU A 51 6.34 -3.29 16.20
CA GLU A 51 5.57 -3.64 17.41
C GLU A 51 6.45 -4.27 18.50
N THR A 52 7.37 -5.15 18.10
CA THR A 52 8.34 -5.76 19.02
C THR A 52 9.27 -4.72 19.64
N SER A 53 9.63 -3.67 18.90
CA SER A 53 10.50 -2.60 19.39
C SER A 53 9.78 -1.51 20.18
N SER A 54 8.52 -1.18 19.82
CA SER A 54 7.73 -0.13 20.44
C SER A 54 6.86 -0.64 21.60
N GLY A 55 6.58 -1.95 21.65
CA GLY A 55 5.59 -2.54 22.56
C GLY A 55 4.14 -2.15 22.24
N GLN A 56 3.90 -1.48 21.11
CA GLN A 56 2.59 -0.96 20.71
C GLN A 56 2.22 -1.47 19.33
N LYS A 57 0.92 -1.77 19.14
CA LYS A 57 0.37 -2.18 17.84
C LYS A 57 0.58 -1.08 16.80
N VAL A 58 0.95 -1.46 15.58
CA VAL A 58 1.25 -0.51 14.51
C VAL A 58 0.04 -0.31 13.62
N GLY A 59 -0.53 0.90 13.67
CA GLY A 59 -1.62 1.30 12.79
C GLY A 59 -1.18 1.44 11.33
N CYS A 60 -2.15 1.43 10.39
CA CYS A 60 -1.84 1.47 8.96
C CYS A 60 -1.23 2.81 8.53
N LEU A 61 -1.57 3.93 9.19
CA LEU A 61 -0.92 5.24 8.96
C LEU A 61 0.55 5.22 9.37
N GLN A 62 0.85 4.62 10.52
CA GLN A 62 2.23 4.48 11.00
C GLN A 62 3.02 3.54 10.07
N LEU A 63 2.42 2.44 9.65
CA LEU A 63 3.06 1.51 8.71
C LEU A 63 3.34 2.17 7.36
N PHE A 64 2.42 3.00 6.85
CA PHE A 64 2.65 3.78 5.63
C PHE A 64 3.87 4.69 5.78
N ASN A 65 3.97 5.44 6.88
CA ASN A 65 5.10 6.33 7.17
C ASN A 65 6.43 5.58 7.21
N ILE A 66 6.48 4.44 7.89
CA ILE A 66 7.71 3.61 8.00
C ILE A 66 8.11 3.07 6.62
N THR A 67 7.14 2.59 5.85
CA THR A 67 7.39 1.88 4.59
C THR A 67 7.59 2.79 3.39
N HIS A 68 7.32 4.09 3.48
CA HIS A 68 7.47 5.04 2.35
C HIS A 68 8.53 6.11 2.62
N ARG A 69 9.33 5.95 3.68
CA ARG A 69 10.51 6.76 3.98
C ARG A 69 11.79 6.04 3.58
N LYS A 70 12.78 6.81 3.17
CA LYS A 70 14.17 6.34 3.00
C LYS A 70 14.81 6.10 4.37
N LYS A 71 16.00 5.50 4.37
CA LYS A 71 16.78 5.26 5.60
C LYS A 71 17.17 6.55 6.34
N ASP A 72 17.29 7.66 5.62
CA ASP A 72 17.56 8.99 6.18
C ASP A 72 16.29 9.68 6.75
N GLY A 73 15.13 9.03 6.67
CA GLY A 73 13.84 9.54 7.14
C GLY A 73 13.11 10.45 6.15
N THR A 74 13.70 10.78 4.99
CA THR A 74 13.06 11.61 3.97
C THR A 74 12.04 10.80 3.14
N PRO A 75 11.00 11.45 2.58
CA PRO A 75 10.08 10.81 1.65
C PRO A 75 10.80 10.32 0.38
N MET A 76 10.30 9.23 -0.21
CA MET A 76 10.91 8.66 -1.42
C MET A 76 10.80 9.60 -2.64
N THR A 77 9.64 10.23 -2.80
CA THR A 77 9.30 11.16 -3.90
C THR A 77 8.49 12.34 -3.36
N SER A 78 8.35 13.42 -4.14
CA SER A 78 7.47 14.55 -3.80
C SER A 78 6.02 14.12 -3.62
N GLU A 79 5.52 13.21 -4.46
CA GLU A 79 4.15 12.69 -4.34
C GLU A 79 3.95 11.89 -3.05
N ALA A 80 4.96 11.13 -2.62
CA ALA A 80 4.91 10.45 -1.33
C ALA A 80 4.88 11.47 -0.17
N ALA A 81 5.62 12.57 -0.28
CA ALA A 81 5.60 13.65 0.70
C ALA A 81 4.21 14.31 0.79
N GLU A 82 3.59 14.65 -0.35
CA GLU A 82 2.24 15.21 -0.41
C GLU A 82 1.19 14.27 0.21
N ILE A 83 1.31 12.97 -0.04
CA ILE A 83 0.41 11.97 0.55
C ILE A 83 0.63 11.90 2.06
N MET A 84 1.87 11.86 2.53
CA MET A 84 2.18 11.84 3.97
C MET A 84 1.64 13.08 4.69
N GLU A 85 1.73 14.24 4.08
CA GLU A 85 1.18 15.49 4.59
C GLU A 85 -0.35 15.41 4.70
N LYS A 86 -1.04 15.01 3.62
CA LYS A 86 -2.50 14.80 3.63
C LYS A 86 -2.96 13.81 4.70
N LEU A 87 -2.23 12.71 4.88
CA LEU A 87 -2.53 11.72 5.91
C LEU A 87 -2.37 12.32 7.32
N LYS A 88 -1.33 13.14 7.53
CA LYS A 88 -1.08 13.81 8.81
C LYS A 88 -2.16 14.84 9.13
N ASP A 89 -2.54 15.66 8.15
CA ASP A 89 -3.58 16.68 8.31
C ASP A 89 -4.93 16.05 8.63
N LYS A 90 -5.30 14.99 7.89
CA LYS A 90 -6.52 14.23 8.16
C LYS A 90 -6.52 13.61 9.55
N LYS A 91 -5.40 13.05 9.97
CA LYS A 91 -5.27 12.50 11.33
C LYS A 91 -5.52 13.57 12.39
N ALA A 92 -4.94 14.76 12.24
CA ALA A 92 -5.16 15.87 13.17
C ALA A 92 -6.62 16.35 13.18
N GLU A 93 -7.29 16.40 12.02
CA GLU A 93 -8.71 16.72 11.89
C GLU A 93 -9.59 15.72 12.66
N TYR A 94 -9.32 14.42 12.51
CA TYR A 94 -10.03 13.37 13.25
C TYR A 94 -9.72 13.39 14.75
N GLU A 95 -8.48 13.64 15.16
CA GLU A 95 -8.12 13.76 16.59
C GLU A 95 -8.83 14.97 17.26
N ALA A 96 -8.95 16.09 16.55
CA ALA A 96 -9.68 17.27 17.03
C ALA A 96 -11.19 17.02 17.19
N THR A 97 -11.79 16.19 16.32
CA THR A 97 -13.22 15.87 16.35
C THR A 97 -13.56 14.72 17.30
N ALA A 98 -12.67 13.73 17.44
CA ALA A 98 -12.80 12.58 18.34
C ALA A 98 -12.80 12.95 19.83
N SER A 99 -12.45 14.20 20.19
CA SER A 99 -12.63 14.75 21.54
C SER A 99 -14.10 14.76 22.03
N THR A 100 -15.06 14.35 21.19
CA THR A 100 -16.51 14.40 21.48
C THR A 100 -17.16 13.01 21.65
N ASP A 101 -16.56 11.91 21.14
CA ASP A 101 -17.19 10.58 21.14
C ASP A 101 -16.20 9.48 21.56
N SER A 102 -16.36 8.96 22.78
CA SER A 102 -15.38 8.08 23.45
C SER A 102 -15.33 6.62 22.95
N SER A 103 -16.09 6.27 21.91
CA SER A 103 -16.26 4.88 21.44
C SER A 103 -15.57 4.56 20.11
N VAL A 104 -14.87 5.52 19.49
CA VAL A 104 -14.32 5.34 18.15
C VAL A 104 -13.03 4.52 18.19
N ASN A 105 -13.05 3.36 17.53
CA ASN A 105 -11.87 2.50 17.38
C ASN A 105 -10.81 3.18 16.50
N PHE A 106 -9.61 3.38 17.05
CA PHE A 106 -8.50 4.06 16.37
C PHE A 106 -8.09 3.38 15.06
N GLU A 107 -8.15 2.04 14.99
CA GLU A 107 -7.85 1.31 13.75
C GLU A 107 -8.86 1.60 12.64
N ASP A 108 -10.12 1.83 13.00
CA ASP A 108 -11.18 2.17 12.04
C ASP A 108 -11.00 3.60 11.52
N ILE A 109 -10.52 4.52 12.35
CA ILE A 109 -10.15 5.88 11.94
C ILE A 109 -8.98 5.85 10.96
N ASP A 110 -7.90 5.14 11.31
CA ASP A 110 -6.70 5.00 10.46
C ASP A 110 -7.06 4.43 9.08
N ASN A 111 -7.88 3.37 9.04
CA ASN A 111 -8.35 2.76 7.79
C ASN A 111 -9.24 3.71 6.97
N ARG A 112 -10.10 4.49 7.64
CA ARG A 112 -10.95 5.50 6.99
C ARG A 112 -10.09 6.61 6.35
N ILE A 113 -9.11 7.14 7.07
CA ILE A 113 -8.19 8.17 6.57
C ILE A 113 -7.43 7.64 5.34
N ILE A 114 -6.92 6.41 5.40
CA ILE A 114 -6.26 5.77 4.26
C ILE A 114 -7.18 5.71 3.03
N ASN A 115 -8.45 5.33 3.21
CA ASN A 115 -9.41 5.24 2.11
C ASN A 115 -9.76 6.63 1.53
N GLU A 116 -9.84 7.66 2.36
CA GLU A 116 -10.07 9.04 1.91
C GLU A 116 -8.89 9.59 1.08
N VAL A 117 -7.66 9.34 1.51
CA VAL A 117 -6.46 9.90 0.85
C VAL A 117 -5.99 9.06 -0.34
N LEU A 118 -5.97 7.74 -0.21
CA LEU A 118 -5.45 6.82 -1.24
C LEU A 118 -6.56 6.17 -2.09
N GLY A 119 -7.81 6.55 -1.85
CA GLY A 119 -8.99 5.95 -2.46
C GLY A 119 -9.37 4.60 -1.84
N PRO A 120 -10.59 4.12 -2.15
CA PRO A 120 -11.15 2.91 -1.54
C PRO A 120 -10.31 1.68 -1.85
N GLU A 121 -10.38 0.72 -0.93
CA GLU A 121 -9.74 -0.57 -1.08
C GLU A 121 -10.25 -1.32 -2.32
N ARG A 122 -9.36 -2.06 -2.98
CA ARG A 122 -9.73 -2.81 -4.19
C ARG A 122 -10.21 -4.22 -3.85
N TYR A 123 -10.98 -4.81 -4.76
CA TYR A 123 -11.46 -6.19 -4.59
C TYR A 123 -10.32 -7.19 -4.34
N GLY A 124 -10.50 -8.03 -3.32
CA GLY A 124 -9.63 -9.17 -3.02
C GLY A 124 -8.37 -8.88 -2.22
N ARG A 125 -8.08 -7.63 -1.83
CA ARG A 125 -6.89 -7.31 -1.02
C ARG A 125 -7.13 -6.10 -0.13
N VAL A 126 -6.70 -6.15 1.13
CA VAL A 126 -6.59 -4.98 2.01
C VAL A 126 -5.15 -4.48 2.03
N ARG A 127 -4.93 -3.18 1.85
CA ARG A 127 -3.61 -2.55 1.95
C ARG A 127 -3.05 -2.75 3.37
N PHE A 128 -1.73 -2.79 3.48
CA PHE A 128 -1.01 -2.84 4.76
C PHE A 128 -1.16 -4.13 5.60
N GLN A 129 -2.18 -4.97 5.35
CA GLN A 129 -2.42 -6.22 6.09
C GLN A 129 -1.59 -7.42 5.58
N GLY A 130 -1.07 -7.36 4.36
CA GLY A 130 -0.25 -8.43 3.77
C GLY A 130 -0.93 -9.16 2.62
N SER A 131 -0.57 -10.43 2.43
CA SER A 131 -1.14 -11.29 1.39
C SER A 131 -2.29 -12.12 1.96
N GLY A 132 -3.40 -12.26 1.22
CA GLY A 132 -4.52 -13.15 1.58
C GLY A 132 -5.64 -12.53 2.41
N VAL A 133 -5.45 -11.35 2.99
CA VAL A 133 -6.51 -10.63 3.72
C VAL A 133 -7.42 -9.91 2.73
N ASN A 134 -8.69 -10.33 2.68
CA ASN A 134 -9.71 -9.68 1.86
C ASN A 134 -10.57 -8.70 2.68
N PRO A 135 -11.19 -7.69 2.05
CA PRO A 135 -11.99 -6.70 2.76
C PRO A 135 -13.13 -7.30 3.61
N THR A 136 -13.80 -8.35 3.12
CA THR A 136 -14.93 -8.98 3.82
C THR A 136 -14.51 -9.65 5.13
N GLN A 137 -13.32 -10.27 5.18
CA GLN A 137 -12.79 -10.88 6.39
C GLN A 137 -12.30 -9.84 7.40
N TYR A 138 -11.77 -8.72 6.90
CA TYR A 138 -11.13 -7.71 7.74
C TYR A 138 -12.12 -6.69 8.30
N PHE A 139 -12.99 -6.14 7.44
CA PHE A 139 -14.00 -5.16 7.82
C PHE A 139 -15.37 -5.79 8.17
N GLY A 140 -15.54 -7.09 7.91
CA GLY A 140 -16.83 -7.76 7.99
C GLY A 140 -17.68 -7.55 6.73
N SER A 141 -18.77 -8.32 6.63
CA SER A 141 -19.78 -8.10 5.60
C SER A 141 -20.58 -6.86 5.93
N THR A 142 -20.35 -5.75 5.24
CA THR A 142 -21.31 -4.64 5.19
C THR A 142 -22.46 -5.06 4.29
N SER A 143 -23.46 -5.73 4.86
CA SER A 143 -24.75 -5.90 4.22
C SER A 143 -25.39 -4.51 4.13
N HIS A 144 -25.59 -4.02 2.90
CA HIS A 144 -26.32 -2.80 2.63
C HIS A 144 -27.69 -3.12 2.06
#